data_AF-A0A3M5U4J6-F1
#
_entry.id   AF-A0A3M5U4J6-F1
#
_cell.length_a   1.000
_cell.length_b   1.000
_cell.length_c   1.000
_cell.angle_alpha   90.00
_cell.angle_beta   90.00
_cell.angle_gamma   90.00
#
_symmetry.space_group_name_H-M   'P 1'
#
loop_
_entity.id
_entity.type
_entity.pdbx_description
1 polymer ?
#
loop_
_entity_poly.entity_id
_entity_poly.type
_entity_poly.pdbx_seq_one_letter_code
_entity_poly.pdbx_strand_id
1 'polypeptide(L)'
;MTQIHLPDGTEIIDDSELMPSHQARRMASEGMPAPEIATALELDLPTVELYLSWGPYESPEAYWMRRYNAGTHLDDEYEDE
;
A
#
# COMPACT_ATOMS: atom_id res chain seq x y z
N MET A 1 7.53 7.26 -0.92
CA MET A 1 8.04 6.86 0.39
C MET A 1 7.48 7.82 1.41
N THR A 2 6.89 7.28 2.47
CA THR A 2 6.09 8.00 3.45
C THR A 2 6.61 7.65 4.84
N GLN A 3 6.93 8.66 5.63
CA GLN A 3 7.37 8.49 7.01
C GLN A 3 6.14 8.53 7.92
N ILE A 4 5.99 7.52 8.77
CA ILE A 4 4.84 7.33 9.66
C ILE A 4 5.37 7.26 11.09
N HIS A 5 4.79 8.08 11.97
CA HIS A 5 5.13 8.08 13.39
C HIS A 5 3.97 7.43 14.17
N LEU A 6 4.26 6.30 14.80
CA LEU A 6 3.29 5.60 15.65
C LEU A 6 3.22 6.24 17.06
N PRO A 7 2.11 6.07 17.80
CA PRO A 7 1.93 6.70 19.11
C PRO A 7 2.93 6.28 20.19
N ASP A 8 3.58 5.11 20.05
CA ASP A 8 4.63 4.66 20.98
C ASP A 8 6.02 5.24 20.67
N GLY A 9 6.12 6.10 19.65
CA GLY A 9 7.37 6.69 19.20
C GLY A 9 8.10 5.88 18.13
N THR A 10 7.54 4.77 17.66
CA THR A 10 8.11 3.99 16.54
C THR A 10 8.01 4.81 15.25
N GLU A 11 9.11 4.86 14.50
CA GLU A 11 9.16 5.46 13.17
C GLU A 11 9.18 4.37 12.10
N ILE A 12 8.29 4.49 11.13
CA ILE A 12 8.18 3.57 10.01
C ILE A 12 8.42 4.34 8.73
N ILE A 13 9.23 3.77 7.85
CA ILE A 13 9.44 4.29 6.51
C ILE A 13 8.79 3.33 5.53
N ASP A 14 7.65 3.72 4.97
CA ASP A 14 6.87 2.90 4.05
C ASP A 14 7.08 3.36 2.61
N ASP A 15 7.49 2.44 1.74
CA ASP A 15 7.67 2.67 0.31
C ASP A 15 6.59 2.00 -0.55
N SER A 16 5.53 1.47 0.05
CA SER A 16 4.45 0.78 -0.65
C SER A 16 3.82 1.63 -1.75
N GLU A 17 3.76 2.96 -1.57
CA GLU A 17 3.24 3.89 -2.58
C GLU A 17 4.10 3.97 -3.86
N LEU A 18 5.32 3.44 -3.84
CA LEU A 18 6.15 3.29 -5.03
C LEU A 18 5.78 2.04 -5.83
N MET A 19 5.05 1.09 -5.22
CA MET A 19 4.69 -0.16 -5.87
C MET A 19 3.51 0.05 -6.83
N PRO A 20 3.60 -0.42 -8.09
CA PRO A 20 2.52 -0.24 -9.08
C PRO A 20 1.17 -0.81 -8.63
N SER A 21 1.19 -1.89 -7.82
CA SER A 21 -0.02 -2.49 -7.26
C SER A 21 -0.72 -1.61 -6.22
N HIS A 22 0.03 -0.82 -5.47
CA HIS A 22 -0.52 0.15 -4.52
C HIS A 22 -1.08 1.37 -5.26
N GLN A 23 -0.33 1.86 -6.24
CA GLN A 23 -0.76 2.97 -7.11
C GLN A 23 -2.03 2.63 -7.88
N ALA A 24 -2.13 1.42 -8.45
CA ALA A 24 -3.33 0.96 -9.15
C ALA A 24 -4.56 0.96 -8.25
N ARG A 25 -4.44 0.43 -7.03
CA ARG A 25 -5.53 0.44 -6.05
C ARG A 25 -5.90 1.86 -5.63
N ARG A 26 -4.93 2.75 -5.44
CA ARG A 26 -5.17 4.17 -5.13
C ARG A 26 -5.99 4.84 -6.23
N MET A 27 -5.56 4.74 -7.48
CA MET A 27 -6.26 5.31 -8.62
C MET A 27 -7.68 4.75 -8.78
N ALA A 28 -7.86 3.44 -8.54
CA ALA A 28 -9.19 2.84 -8.54
C ALA A 28 -10.08 3.38 -7.41
N SER A 29 -9.52 3.62 -6.22
CA SER A 29 -10.25 4.24 -5.10
C SER A 29 -10.64 5.70 -5.38
N GLU A 30 -9.88 6.40 -6.22
CA GLU A 30 -10.17 7.74 -6.73
C GLU A 30 -11.21 7.74 -7.88
N GLY A 31 -11.66 6.55 -8.31
CA GLY A 31 -12.70 6.36 -9.33
C GLY A 31 -12.18 6.15 -10.75
N MET A 32 -10.86 6.02 -10.95
CA MET A 32 -10.29 5.75 -12.26
C MET A 32 -10.59 4.30 -12.71
N PRO A 33 -11.06 4.07 -13.94
CA PRO A 33 -11.33 2.73 -14.43
C PRO A 33 -10.03 1.98 -14.78
N ALA A 34 -10.04 0.65 -14.64
CA ALA A 34 -8.89 -0.23 -14.91
C ALA A 34 -8.12 0.02 -16.23
N PRO A 35 -8.77 0.24 -17.41
CA PRO A 35 -8.04 0.54 -18.65
C PRO A 35 -7.29 1.88 -18.62
N GLU A 36 -7.81 2.89 -17.91
CA GLU A 36 -7.13 4.17 -17.74
C GLU A 36 -5.94 4.04 -16.78
N ILE A 37 -6.10 3.25 -15.72
CA ILE A 37 -5.01 2.92 -14.79
C ILE A 37 -3.88 2.19 -15.51
N ALA A 38 -4.21 1.20 -16.35
CA ALA A 38 -3.23 0.46 -17.15
C ALA A 38 -2.42 1.40 -18.04
N THR A 39 -3.10 2.37 -18.68
CA THR A 39 -2.43 3.40 -19.47
C THR A 39 -1.55 4.32 -18.61
N ALA A 40 -2.06 4.77 -17.47
CA ALA A 40 -1.35 5.70 -16.57
C ALA A 40 -0.10 5.09 -15.93
N LEU A 41 -0.12 3.79 -15.66
CA LEU A 41 0.98 3.04 -15.05
C LEU A 41 1.89 2.34 -16.09
N GLU A 42 1.60 2.48 -17.39
CA GLU A 42 2.30 1.79 -18.47
C GLU A 42 2.32 0.24 -18.28
N LEU A 43 1.19 -0.31 -17.84
CA LEU A 43 0.97 -1.73 -17.60
C LEU A 43 -0.09 -2.31 -18.53
N ASP A 44 -0.13 -3.63 -18.65
CA ASP A 44 -1.25 -4.32 -19.29
C ASP A 44 -2.49 -4.39 -18.38
N LEU A 45 -3.68 -4.43 -19.00
CA LEU A 45 -4.96 -4.48 -18.30
C LEU A 45 -5.08 -5.70 -17.35
N PRO A 46 -4.71 -6.94 -17.76
CA PRO A 46 -4.74 -8.09 -16.86
C PRO A 46 -3.91 -7.91 -15.57
N THR A 47 -2.73 -7.29 -15.68
CA THR A 47 -1.89 -6.98 -14.51
C THR A 47 -2.60 -6.01 -13.55
N VAL A 48 -3.25 -4.98 -14.08
CA VAL A 48 -4.03 -4.05 -13.25
C VAL A 48 -5.22 -4.75 -12.60
N GLU A 49 -5.98 -5.55 -13.34
CA GLU A 49 -7.09 -6.33 -12.79
C GLU A 49 -6.64 -7.27 -11.66
N LEU A 50 -5.47 -7.90 -11.81
CA LEU A 50 -4.86 -8.69 -10.75
C LEU A 50 -4.57 -7.84 -9.51
N TYR A 51 -3.96 -6.66 -9.65
CA TYR A 51 -3.68 -5.78 -8.50
C TYR A 51 -4.95 -5.32 -7.79
N LEU A 52 -6.01 -5.02 -8.54
CA LEU A 52 -7.31 -4.64 -7.96
C LEU A 52 -7.98 -5.81 -7.23
N SER A 53 -7.69 -7.06 -7.63
CA SER A 53 -8.21 -8.25 -6.95
C SER A 53 -7.61 -8.49 -5.56
N TRP A 54 -6.44 -7.91 -5.25
CA TRP A 54 -5.77 -8.09 -3.96
C TRP A 54 -6.48 -7.39 -2.79
N GLY A 55 -7.41 -6.48 -3.10
CA GLY A 55 -8.23 -5.78 -2.12
C GLY A 55 -8.32 -4.28 -2.39
N PRO A 56 -9.12 -3.57 -1.57
CA PRO A 56 -9.24 -2.13 -1.68
C PRO A 56 -7.91 -1.43 -1.35
N TYR A 57 -7.80 -0.17 -1.77
CA TYR A 57 -6.73 0.70 -1.31
C TYR A 57 -6.84 0.94 0.20
N GLU A 58 -5.71 0.82 0.88
CA GLU A 58 -5.49 1.24 2.26
C GLU A 58 -4.27 2.16 2.26
N SER A 59 -4.39 3.34 2.86
CA SER A 59 -3.24 4.24 2.98
C SER A 59 -2.18 3.61 3.88
N PRO A 60 -0.87 3.88 3.65
CA PRO A 60 0.18 3.38 4.53
C PRO A 60 -0.07 3.68 6.00
N GLU A 61 -0.50 4.92 6.31
CA GLU A 61 -0.85 5.32 7.67
C GLU A 61 -1.98 4.48 8.28
N ALA A 62 -3.06 4.21 7.53
CA ALA A 62 -4.16 3.39 8.01
C ALA A 62 -3.73 1.94 8.26
N TYR A 63 -2.93 1.37 7.35
CA TYR A 63 -2.36 0.03 7.48
C TYR A 63 -1.53 -0.10 8.76
N TRP A 64 -0.58 0.83 8.97
CA TRP A 64 0.32 0.80 10.12
C TRP A 64 -0.39 1.13 11.43
N MET A 65 -1.34 2.07 11.44
CA MET A 65 -2.18 2.33 12.62
C MET A 65 -3.06 1.13 12.98
N ARG A 66 -3.57 0.38 12.00
CA ARG A 66 -4.33 -0.85 12.24
C ARG A 66 -3.45 -1.91 12.90
N ARG A 67 -2.22 -2.14 12.39
CA ARG A 67 -1.26 -3.08 13.01
C ARG A 67 -0.82 -2.64 14.39
N TYR A 68 -0.61 -1.34 14.59
CA TYR A 68 -0.28 -0.77 15.90
C TYR A 68 -1.39 -1.07 16.92
N ASN A 69 -2.64 -0.77 16.58
CA ASN A 69 -3.79 -1.04 17.45
C ASN A 69 -4.01 -2.55 17.70
N ALA A 70 -3.56 -3.41 16.78
CA ALA A 70 -3.58 -4.86 16.94
C ALA A 70 -2.38 -5.41 17.74
N GLY A 71 -1.37 -4.59 18.01
CA GLY A 71 -0.13 -5.00 18.66
C GLY A 71 0.82 -5.81 17.77
N THR A 72 0.64 -5.77 16.44
CA THR A 72 1.42 -6.53 15.46
C THR A 72 2.29 -5.63 14.57
N HIS A 73 2.57 -4.39 14.99
CA HIS A 73 3.36 -3.43 14.20
C HIS A 73 4.87 -3.67 14.28
N LEU A 74 5.32 -4.43 15.29
CA LEU A 74 6.73 -4.82 15.49
C LEU A 74 7.00 -6.29 15.12
N ASP A 75 5.99 -7.05 14.67
CA ASP A 75 6.11 -8.48 14.35
C ASP A 75 7.02 -8.75 13.13
N ASP A 76 7.39 -7.71 12.39
CA ASP A 76 8.42 -7.76 11.35
C ASP A 76 9.77 -7.33 11.96
N GLU A 77 10.17 -7.91 13.12
CA GLU A 77 11.59 -8.03 13.45
C GLU A 77 12.22 -8.75 12.25
N TYR A 78 12.82 -7.97 11.35
CA TYR A 78 13.79 -8.47 10.40
C TYR A 78 14.86 -9.18 11.23
N GLU A 79 14.74 -10.50 11.38
CA GLU A 79 15.84 -11.36 11.81
C GLU A 79 16.96 -11.13 10.78
N ASP A 80 17.87 -10.22 11.13
CA ASP A 80 19.15 -10.01 10.49
C ASP A 80 19.97 -11.29 10.77
N GLU A 81 19.94 -12.26 9.84
CA GLU A 81 20.88 -13.39 9.81
C GLU A 81 22.06 -13.10 8.88
#